data_AF-A0A6I7N7V9-F1
#
_entry.id   AF-A0A6I7N7V9-F1
#
_cell.length_a   1.000
_cell.length_b   1.000
_cell.length_c   1.000
_cell.angle_alpha   90.00
_cell.angle_beta   90.00
_cell.angle_gamma   90.00
#
_symmetry.space_group_name_H-M   'P 1'
#
loop_
_entity.id
_entity.type
_entity.pdbx_description
1 polymer ?
#
loop_
_entity_poly.entity_id
_entity_poly.type
_entity_poly.pdbx_seq_one_letter_code
_entity_poly.pdbx_strand_id
1 'polypeptide(L)'
;LLRLYSSLDDIDRAHARQIEQIDSLIASSETNIIDLQSQREALQRRAASAERAGRDVDARILNELVEVDNESLRLQRLILNKEEEKLQVDADYARQRERLEQLLADD
;
A
#
# COMPACT_ATOMS: atom_id res chain seq x y z
N LEU A 1 17.67 -21.80 9.69
CA LEU A 1 18.28 -20.46 9.82
C LEU A 1 19.62 -20.41 9.11
N LEU A 2 20.63 -21.20 9.49
CA LEU A 2 21.90 -21.31 8.73
C LEU A 2 21.76 -21.80 7.26
N ARG A 3 20.68 -22.53 6.94
CA ARG A 3 20.34 -22.91 5.55
C ARG A 3 19.66 -21.78 4.75
N LEU A 4 19.19 -20.73 5.43
CA LEU A 4 18.41 -19.62 4.84
C LEU A 4 19.23 -18.32 4.75
N TYR A 5 20.10 -18.07 5.74
CA TYR A 5 21.02 -16.94 5.80
C TYR A 5 22.40 -17.45 6.21
N SER A 6 23.41 -17.13 5.40
CA SER A 6 24.80 -17.56 5.60
C SER A 6 25.59 -16.58 6.48
N SER A 7 25.03 -15.40 6.77
CA SER A 7 25.61 -14.36 7.62
C SER A 7 24.53 -13.42 8.18
N LEU A 8 24.88 -12.60 9.17
CA LEU A 8 24.03 -11.51 9.64
C LEU A 8 23.74 -10.47 8.53
N ASP A 9 24.70 -10.25 7.62
CA ASP A 9 24.48 -9.34 6.48
C ASP A 9 23.48 -9.91 5.47
N ASP A 10 23.43 -11.24 5.31
CA ASP A 10 22.46 -11.88 4.41
C ASP A 10 21.01 -11.67 4.90
N ILE A 11 20.78 -11.76 6.20
CA ILE A 11 19.45 -11.55 6.79
C ILE A 11 19.05 -10.07 6.74
N ASP A 12 19.97 -9.16 7.01
CA ASP A 12 19.71 -7.72 6.93
C ASP A 12 19.38 -7.28 5.48
N ARG A 13 20.09 -7.82 4.48
CA ARG A 13 19.77 -7.57 3.07
C ARG A 13 18.43 -8.17 2.66
N ALA A 14 18.06 -9.34 3.17
CA ALA A 14 16.76 -9.94 2.89
C ALA A 14 15.62 -9.14 3.51
N HIS A 15 15.81 -8.65 4.74
CA HIS A 15 14.89 -7.73 5.41
C HIS A 15 14.67 -6.46 4.59
N ALA A 16 15.76 -5.76 4.23
CA ALA A 16 15.71 -4.52 3.46
C ALA A 16 14.96 -4.70 2.13
N ARG A 17 15.20 -5.80 1.41
CA ARG A 17 14.48 -6.11 0.17
C ARG A 17 13.00 -6.34 0.37
N GLN A 18 12.60 -7.00 1.45
CA GLN A 18 11.17 -7.23 1.72
C GLN A 18 10.47 -5.92 2.09
N ILE A 19 11.11 -5.07 2.90
CA ILE A 19 10.61 -3.73 3.22
C ILE A 19 10.46 -2.87 1.96
N GLU A 20 11.48 -2.85 1.09
CA GLU A 20 11.44 -2.09 -0.18
C GLU A 20 10.30 -2.55 -1.09
N GLN A 21 10.00 -3.85 -1.13
CA GLN A 21 8.86 -4.39 -1.90
C GLN A 21 7.52 -3.90 -1.33
N ILE A 22 7.36 -3.89 -0.01
CA ILE A 22 6.14 -3.38 0.64
C ILE A 22 6.01 -1.88 0.39
N ASP A 23 7.09 -1.12 0.54
CA ASP A 23 7.09 0.33 0.29
C ASP A 23 6.76 0.68 -1.16
N SER A 24 7.25 -0.10 -2.12
CA SER A 24 6.91 0.06 -3.53
C SER A 24 5.41 -0.15 -3.79
N LEU A 25 4.78 -1.11 -3.10
CA LEU A 25 3.33 -1.34 -3.20
C LEU A 25 2.52 -0.21 -2.57
N ILE A 26 2.98 0.32 -1.43
CA ILE A 26 2.36 1.49 -0.78
C ILE A 26 2.43 2.69 -1.72
N ALA A 27 3.62 3.04 -2.22
CA ALA A 27 3.82 4.19 -3.11
C ALA A 27 2.99 4.10 -4.40
N SER A 28 2.88 2.91 -4.99
CA SER A 28 1.99 2.69 -6.14
C SER A 28 0.51 2.88 -5.78
N SER A 29 0.08 2.42 -4.60
CA SER A 29 -1.30 2.57 -4.13
C SER A 29 -1.64 4.03 -3.84
N GLU A 30 -0.72 4.80 -3.26
CA GLU A 30 -0.85 6.24 -3.02
C GLU A 30 -0.98 7.02 -4.35
N THR A 31 -0.15 6.68 -5.34
CA THR A 31 -0.23 7.28 -6.68
C THR A 31 -1.60 7.02 -7.31
N ASN A 32 -2.09 5.79 -7.23
CA ASN A 32 -3.42 5.44 -7.73
C ASN A 32 -4.54 6.23 -7.03
N ILE A 33 -4.41 6.50 -5.72
CA ILE A 33 -5.37 7.34 -4.99
C ILE A 33 -5.37 8.78 -5.54
N ILE A 34 -4.21 9.34 -5.86
CA ILE A 34 -4.10 10.69 -6.46
C ILE A 34 -4.80 10.74 -7.83
N ASP A 35 -4.63 9.70 -8.64
CA ASP A 35 -5.29 9.59 -9.94
C ASP A 35 -6.82 9.50 -9.78
N LEU A 36 -7.30 8.70 -8.82
CA LEU A 36 -8.71 8.58 -8.49
C LEU A 36 -9.31 9.89 -7.97
N GLN A 37 -8.55 10.66 -7.16
CA GLN A 37 -8.97 11.99 -6.72
C GLN A 37 -9.15 12.94 -7.92
N SER A 38 -8.20 12.93 -8.86
CA SER A 38 -8.29 13.73 -10.09
C SER A 38 -9.50 13.32 -10.96
N GLN A 39 -9.78 12.02 -11.06
CA GLN A 39 -10.95 11.49 -11.76
C GLN A 39 -12.24 11.96 -11.09
N ARG A 40 -12.32 11.86 -9.76
CA ARG A 40 -13.46 12.31 -8.97
C ARG A 40 -13.76 13.79 -9.19
N GLU A 41 -12.73 14.64 -9.14
CA GLU A 41 -12.88 16.09 -9.39
C GLU A 41 -13.41 16.37 -10.81
N ALA A 42 -12.97 15.61 -11.82
CA ALA A 42 -13.48 15.73 -13.17
C ALA A 42 -14.98 15.34 -13.26
N LEU A 43 -15.40 14.27 -12.59
CA LEU A 43 -16.80 13.84 -12.52
C LEU A 43 -17.67 14.86 -11.80
N GLN A 44 -17.21 15.39 -10.67
CA GLN A 44 -17.93 16.42 -9.92
C GLN A 44 -18.11 17.70 -10.73
N ARG A 45 -17.10 18.12 -11.50
CA ARG A 45 -17.22 19.28 -12.41
C ARG A 45 -18.30 19.06 -13.47
N ARG A 46 -18.41 17.85 -14.02
CA ARG A 46 -19.45 17.50 -15.00
C ARG A 46 -20.84 17.51 -14.37
N ALA A 47 -21.00 16.89 -13.20
CA ALA A 47 -22.26 16.91 -12.45
C ALA A 47 -22.71 18.34 -12.15
N ALA A 48 -21.82 19.17 -11.58
CA ALA A 48 -22.13 20.56 -11.28
C ALA A 48 -22.48 21.38 -12.53
N SER A 49 -21.87 21.09 -13.68
CA SER A 49 -22.24 21.75 -14.94
C SER A 49 -23.64 21.37 -15.42
N ALA A 50 -24.09 20.13 -15.21
CA ALA A 50 -25.44 19.70 -15.55
C ALA A 50 -26.48 20.41 -14.65
N GLU A 51 -26.22 20.43 -13.34
CA GLU A 51 -27.09 21.10 -12.36
C GLU A 51 -27.23 22.59 -12.64
N ARG A 52 -26.12 23.29 -12.93
CA ARG A 52 -26.13 24.72 -13.30
C ARG A 52 -26.91 24.99 -14.60
N ALA A 53 -26.96 24.02 -15.50
CA ALA A 53 -27.77 24.09 -16.71
C ALA A 53 -29.25 23.73 -16.46
N GLY A 54 -29.65 23.49 -15.21
CA GLY A 54 -31.00 23.07 -14.83
C GLY A 54 -31.35 21.65 -15.30
N ARG A 55 -30.34 20.82 -15.56
CA ARG A 55 -30.50 19.42 -15.99
C ARG A 55 -30.20 18.51 -14.81
N ASP A 56 -30.86 17.36 -14.79
CA ASP A 56 -30.52 16.29 -13.86
C ASP A 56 -29.12 15.75 -14.16
N VAL A 57 -28.40 15.36 -13.10
CA VAL A 57 -27.11 14.70 -13.22
C VAL A 57 -27.32 13.29 -13.77
N ASP A 58 -26.55 12.91 -14.80
CA ASP A 58 -26.60 11.57 -15.38
C ASP A 58 -26.28 10.52 -14.31
N ALA A 59 -27.15 9.50 -14.18
CA ALA A 59 -26.96 8.39 -13.26
C ALA A 59 -25.62 7.67 -13.44
N ARG A 60 -25.05 7.66 -14.65
CA ARG A 60 -23.70 7.14 -14.91
C ARG A 60 -22.62 7.91 -14.14
N ILE A 61 -22.71 9.23 -14.10
CA ILE A 61 -21.75 10.08 -13.35
C ILE A 61 -21.85 9.77 -11.85
N LEU A 62 -23.06 9.59 -11.33
CA LEU A 62 -23.28 9.22 -9.93
C LEU A 62 -22.69 7.84 -9.61
N ASN A 63 -22.89 6.85 -10.48
CA ASN A 63 -22.32 5.52 -10.32
C ASN A 63 -20.79 5.55 -10.38
N GLU A 64 -20.21 6.27 -11.36
CA GLU A 64 -18.76 6.41 -11.49
C GLU A 64 -18.14 7.10 -10.25
N LEU A 65 -18.83 8.09 -9.66
CA LEU A 65 -18.38 8.69 -8.39
C LEU A 65 -18.33 7.67 -7.24
N VAL A 66 -19.36 6.84 -7.12
CA VAL A 66 -19.41 5.78 -6.09
C VAL A 66 -18.31 4.74 -6.32
N GLU A 67 -18.04 4.35 -7.57
CA GLU A 67 -16.97 3.42 -7.91
C GLU A 67 -15.59 3.98 -7.53
N VAL A 68 -15.32 5.24 -7.87
CA VAL A 68 -14.06 5.94 -7.55
C VAL A 68 -13.86 6.07 -6.04
N ASP A 69 -14.92 6.41 -5.30
CA ASP A 69 -14.87 6.50 -3.83
C ASP A 69 -14.61 5.13 -3.19
N ASN A 70 -15.29 4.08 -3.67
CA ASN A 70 -15.09 2.71 -3.18
C ASN A 70 -13.67 2.19 -3.45
N GLU A 71 -13.13 2.46 -4.64
CA GLU A 71 -11.77 2.06 -5.00
C GLU A 71 -10.73 2.80 -4.15
N SER A 72 -10.93 4.10 -3.92
CA SER A 72 -10.08 4.89 -3.03
C SER A 72 -10.04 4.31 -1.61
N LEU A 73 -11.21 3.95 -1.06
CA LEU A 73 -11.32 3.29 0.24
C LEU A 73 -10.69 1.89 0.28
N ARG A 74 -10.72 1.16 -0.85
CA ARG A 74 -10.06 -0.15 -0.97
C ARG A 74 -8.53 0.01 -0.90
N LEU A 75 -7.99 0.97 -1.64
CA LEU A 75 -6.54 1.24 -1.66
C LEU A 75 -6.04 1.78 -0.30
N GLN A 76 -6.80 2.64 0.37
CA GLN A 76 -6.46 3.09 1.73
C GLN A 76 -6.37 1.92 2.72
N ARG A 77 -7.32 0.99 2.68
CA ARG A 77 -7.27 -0.23 3.50
C ARG A 77 -6.08 -1.12 3.15
N LEU A 78 -5.74 -1.22 1.86
CA LEU A 78 -4.55 -1.95 1.42
C LEU A 78 -3.27 -1.32 2.00
N ILE A 79 -3.13 0.00 1.95
CA ILE A 79 -1.98 0.71 2.52
C ILE A 79 -1.86 0.42 4.01
N LEU A 80 -2.95 0.57 4.78
CA LEU A 80 -2.93 0.28 6.22
C LEU A 80 -2.51 -1.15 6.53
N ASN A 81 -3.03 -2.13 5.79
CA ASN A 81 -2.64 -3.53 5.96
C ASN A 81 -1.15 -3.74 5.63
N LYS A 82 -0.62 -3.04 4.63
CA LYS A 82 0.80 -3.11 4.26
C LYS A 82 1.71 -2.43 5.28
N GLU A 83 1.27 -1.34 5.89
CA GLU A 83 1.99 -0.73 7.01
C GLU A 83 2.05 -1.67 8.23
N GLU A 84 0.95 -2.37 8.54
CA GLU A 84 0.96 -3.40 9.59
C GLU A 84 1.87 -4.57 9.23
N GLU A 85 1.87 -5.02 7.97
CA GLU A 85 2.77 -6.06 7.48
C GLU A 85 4.24 -5.68 7.65
N LYS A 86 4.62 -4.41 7.45
CA LYS A 86 6.00 -3.94 7.73
C LYS A 86 6.40 -4.17 9.18
N LEU A 87 5.52 -3.83 10.13
CA LEU A 87 5.79 -4.02 11.56
C LEU A 87 5.96 -5.50 11.92
N GLN A 88 5.17 -6.37 11.29
CA GLN A 88 5.28 -7.83 11.46
C GLN A 88 6.61 -8.34 10.89
N VAL A 89 6.97 -7.90 9.69
CA VAL A 89 8.26 -8.22 9.04
C VAL A 89 9.43 -7.76 9.91
N ASP A 90 9.42 -6.52 10.39
CA ASP A 90 10.48 -6.00 11.28
C ASP A 90 10.66 -6.87 12.53
N ALA A 91 9.55 -7.24 13.18
CA ALA A 91 9.58 -8.08 14.38
C ALA A 91 10.07 -9.51 14.08
N ASP A 92 9.68 -10.09 12.94
CA ASP A 92 10.11 -11.42 12.51
C ASP A 92 11.61 -11.46 12.19
N TYR A 93 12.11 -10.47 11.46
CA TYR A 93 13.52 -10.39 11.10
C TYR A 93 14.41 -10.11 12.32
N ALA A 94 13.97 -9.26 13.25
CA ALA A 94 14.69 -9.02 14.50
C ALA A 94 14.88 -10.32 15.30
N ARG A 95 13.82 -11.13 15.46
CA ARG A 95 13.90 -12.43 16.15
C ARG A 95 14.82 -13.41 15.43
N GLN A 96 14.75 -13.46 14.10
CA GLN A 96 15.59 -14.35 13.30
C GLN A 96 17.07 -13.94 13.38
N ARG A 97 17.35 -12.64 13.41
CA ARG A 97 18.69 -12.07 13.52
C ARG A 97 19.30 -12.38 14.88
N GLU A 98 18.58 -12.14 15.97
CA GLU A 98 19.02 -12.48 17.33
C GLU A 98 19.35 -13.98 17.44
N ARG A 99 18.50 -14.84 16.89
CA ARG A 99 18.74 -16.28 16.89
C ARG A 99 19.96 -16.67 16.05
N LEU A 100 20.22 -15.99 14.93
CA LEU A 100 21.39 -16.26 14.11
C LEU A 100 22.67 -15.81 14.81
N GLU A 101 22.63 -14.68 15.52
CA GLU A 101 23.75 -14.17 16.30
C GLU A 101 24.16 -15.14 17.42
N GLN A 102 23.19 -15.71 18.14
CA GLN A 102 23.44 -16.77 19.13
C GLN A 102 24.08 -18.01 18.50
N LEU A 103 23.54 -18.49 17.37
CA LEU A 103 24.07 -19.67 16.68
C LEU A 103 25.51 -19.46 16.18
N LEU A 104 25.86 -18.25 15.74
CA LEU A 104 27.22 -17.92 15.29
C LEU A 104 28.21 -17.70 16.46
N ALA A 105 27.71 -17.43 17.67
CA ALA A 105 28.53 -17.27 18.86
C ALA A 105 28.80 -18.61 19.58
N ASP A 106 27.94 -19.61 19.37
CA ASP A 106 28.04 -20.96 19.94
C ASP A 106 28.89 -21.93 19.06
N ASP A 107 29.29 -21.52 17.85
CA ASP A 107 30.20 -22.22 16.92
C ASP A 107 31.66 -21.74 17.06
#